data_AF-A0A8T5L5Q7-F1
#
_entry.id   AF-A0A8T5L5Q7-F1
#
_cell.length_a   1.000
_cell.length_b   1.000
_cell.length_c   1.000
_cell.angle_alpha   90.00
_cell.angle_beta   90.00
_cell.angle_gamma   90.00
#
_symmetry.space_group_name_H-M   'P 1'
#
loop_
_entity.id
_entity.type
_entity.pdbx_description
1 polymer ?
#
loop_
_entity_poly.entity_id
_entity_poly.type
_entity_poly.pdbx_seq_one_letter_code
_entity_poly.pdbx_strand_id
1 'polypeptide(L)'
;MQREVIHDYERRLEWQYRQIRKAGIPEENKEVLIAFDRFLVAEGLSLPRRAKLLQHCLMFNRSFMPGLFREASTDSIWDAVIKLESSKLAPWTKQGYTSGQSSGSLSPASGGDRSDDDSLDSAP
;
A
#
# COMPACT_ATOMS: atom_id res chain seq x y z
N MET A 1 -16.04 -15.20 32.31
CA MET A 1 -15.68 -15.58 30.93
C MET A 1 -14.87 -14.46 30.30
N GLN A 2 -13.55 -14.59 30.24
CA GLN A 2 -12.72 -13.67 29.47
C GLN A 2 -12.68 -14.19 28.02
N ARG A 3 -13.01 -13.35 27.04
CA ARG A 3 -12.82 -13.67 25.61
C ARG A 3 -11.33 -13.63 25.33
N GLU A 4 -10.69 -14.79 25.20
CA GLU A 4 -9.33 -14.88 24.70
C GLU A 4 -9.25 -14.24 23.30
N VAL A 5 -8.23 -13.41 23.11
CA VAL A 5 -8.02 -12.62 21.90
C VAL A 5 -7.61 -13.56 20.76
N ILE A 6 -8.57 -13.96 19.92
CA ILE A 6 -8.39 -14.87 18.78
C ILE A 6 -7.68 -14.14 17.62
N HIS A 7 -6.45 -13.69 17.82
CA HIS A 7 -5.63 -13.16 16.72
C HIS A 7 -4.17 -13.62 16.87
N ASP A 8 -3.90 -14.83 16.39
CA ASP A 8 -2.55 -15.39 16.34
C ASP A 8 -1.74 -14.76 15.18
N TYR A 9 -1.34 -13.51 15.37
CA TYR A 9 -0.60 -12.73 14.39
C TYR A 9 0.83 -13.26 14.17
N GLU A 10 1.41 -13.92 15.16
CA GLU A 10 2.71 -14.59 15.06
C GLU A 10 2.64 -15.73 14.06
N ARG A 11 1.64 -16.62 14.20
CA ARG A 11 1.40 -17.68 13.22
C ARG A 11 1.09 -17.14 11.84
N ARG A 12 0.40 -16.01 11.74
CA ARG A 12 0.13 -15.37 10.43
C ARG A 12 1.40 -14.86 9.77
N LEU A 13 2.32 -14.29 10.54
CA LEU A 13 3.62 -13.84 10.04
C LEU A 13 4.48 -15.02 9.61
N GLU A 14 4.56 -16.06 10.44
CA GLU A 14 5.26 -17.32 10.12
C GLU A 14 4.71 -17.97 8.84
N TRP A 15 3.38 -17.95 8.69
CA TRP A 15 2.75 -18.40 7.46
C TRP A 15 3.23 -17.61 6.23
N GLN A 16 3.41 -16.29 6.34
CA GLN A 16 3.92 -15.49 5.23
C GLN A 16 5.37 -15.78 4.89
N TYR A 17 6.25 -16.05 5.86
CA TYR A 17 7.59 -16.52 5.52
C TYR A 17 7.54 -17.84 4.76
N ARG A 18 6.67 -18.77 5.15
CA ARG A 18 6.49 -20.04 4.41
C ARG A 18 5.99 -19.81 3.00
N GLN A 19 5.05 -18.90 2.80
CA GLN A 19 4.54 -18.55 1.47
C GLN A 19 5.63 -17.92 0.59
N ILE A 20 6.47 -17.03 1.15
CA ILE A 20 7.60 -16.42 0.45
C ILE A 20 8.60 -17.49 0.03
N ARG A 21 9.04 -18.36 0.95
CA ARG A 21 10.01 -19.43 0.66
C ARG A 21 9.54 -20.37 -0.44
N LYS A 22 8.25 -20.72 -0.42
CA LYS A 22 7.62 -21.61 -1.40
C LYS A 22 7.20 -20.91 -2.70
N ALA A 23 7.40 -19.60 -2.82
CA ALA A 23 6.93 -18.90 -3.99
C ALA A 23 7.77 -19.18 -5.24
N GLY A 24 7.11 -19.29 -6.40
CA GLY A 24 7.78 -19.33 -7.70
C GLY A 24 8.26 -17.94 -8.16
N ILE A 25 8.89 -17.17 -7.27
CA ILE A 25 9.56 -15.90 -7.58
C ILE A 25 11.08 -16.11 -7.50
N PRO A 26 11.91 -15.23 -8.10
CA PRO A 26 13.37 -15.32 -8.00
C PRO A 26 13.84 -15.41 -6.53
N GLU A 27 14.87 -16.22 -6.26
CA GLU A 27 15.36 -16.46 -4.89
C GLU A 27 15.84 -15.17 -4.23
N GLU A 28 16.54 -14.31 -4.98
CA GLU A 28 16.97 -12.99 -4.52
C GLU A 28 15.80 -12.14 -4.02
N ASN A 29 14.64 -12.19 -4.70
CA ASN A 29 13.46 -11.46 -4.22
C ASN A 29 12.92 -12.04 -2.92
N LYS A 30 12.98 -13.36 -2.72
CA LYS A 30 12.56 -13.98 -1.45
C LYS A 30 13.43 -13.50 -0.31
N GLU A 31 14.74 -13.45 -0.53
CA GLU A 31 15.70 -12.94 0.44
C GLU A 31 15.43 -11.47 0.75
N VAL A 32 15.17 -10.64 -0.25
CA VAL A 32 14.79 -9.23 -0.08
C VAL A 32 13.51 -9.10 0.74
N LEU A 33 12.47 -9.90 0.48
CA LEU A 33 11.23 -9.86 1.27
C LEU A 33 11.44 -10.28 2.72
N ILE A 34 12.26 -11.31 2.96
CA ILE A 34 12.58 -11.75 4.32
C ILE A 34 13.43 -10.70 5.05
N ALA A 35 14.39 -10.08 4.37
CA ALA A 35 15.21 -9.01 4.92
C ALA A 35 14.39 -7.74 5.19
N PHE A 36 13.42 -7.42 4.33
CA PHE A 36 12.52 -6.28 4.49
C PHE A 36 11.73 -6.35 5.79
N ASP A 37 11.36 -7.54 6.24
CA ASP A 37 10.70 -7.69 7.53
C ASP A 37 11.57 -7.23 8.71
N ARG A 38 12.90 -7.40 8.65
CA ARG A 38 13.82 -6.86 9.67
C ARG A 38 13.78 -5.34 9.70
N PHE A 39 13.68 -4.71 8.53
CA PHE A 39 13.48 -3.26 8.43
C PHE A 39 12.14 -2.85 9.04
N LEU A 40 11.04 -3.57 8.76
CA LEU A 40 9.74 -3.27 9.36
C LEU A 40 9.72 -3.43 10.89
N VAL A 41 10.52 -4.35 11.45
CA VAL A 41 10.73 -4.46 12.90
C VAL A 41 11.44 -3.22 13.43
N ALA A 42 12.50 -2.76 12.77
CA ALA A 42 13.25 -1.58 13.17
C ALA A 42 12.39 -0.30 13.14
N GLU A 43 11.49 -0.20 12.17
CA GLU A 43 10.47 0.86 12.05
C GLU A 43 9.32 0.74 13.08
N GLY A 44 9.34 -0.29 13.94
CA GLY A 44 8.34 -0.45 15.00
C GLY A 44 6.96 -0.90 14.53
N LEU A 45 6.84 -1.51 13.34
CA LEU A 45 5.54 -1.95 12.84
C LEU A 45 5.02 -3.18 13.60
N SER A 46 3.71 -3.17 13.87
CA SER A 46 3.03 -4.30 14.52
C SER A 46 3.03 -5.55 13.64
N LEU A 47 2.97 -6.74 14.28
CA LEU A 47 2.89 -8.04 13.61
C LEU A 47 1.82 -8.11 12.49
N PRO A 48 0.56 -7.66 12.71
CA PRO A 48 -0.45 -7.66 11.64
C PRO A 48 -0.04 -6.81 10.43
N ARG A 49 0.57 -5.65 10.67
CA ARG A 49 0.97 -4.73 9.61
C ARG A 49 2.13 -5.32 8.80
N ARG A 50 3.11 -5.90 9.47
CA ARG A 50 4.23 -6.64 8.85
C ARG A 50 3.73 -7.78 7.97
N ALA A 51 2.89 -8.66 8.52
CA ALA A 51 2.32 -9.78 7.77
C ALA A 51 1.54 -9.31 6.53
N LYS A 52 0.78 -8.20 6.64
CA LYS A 52 0.06 -7.60 5.52
C LYS A 52 1.00 -7.05 4.44
N LEU A 53 2.05 -6.33 4.83
CA LEU A 53 3.01 -5.77 3.88
C LEU A 53 3.78 -6.87 3.14
N LEU A 54 4.27 -7.89 3.85
CA LEU A 54 4.92 -9.04 3.22
C LEU A 54 4.00 -9.76 2.23
N GLN A 55 2.73 -9.93 2.59
CA GLN A 55 1.72 -10.49 1.69
C GLN A 55 1.56 -9.65 0.43
N HIS A 56 1.43 -8.33 0.58
CA HIS A 56 1.26 -7.42 -0.55
C HIS A 56 2.48 -7.40 -1.45
N CYS A 57 3.70 -7.33 -0.90
CA CYS A 57 4.92 -7.35 -1.70
C CYS A 57 5.07 -8.67 -2.48
N LEU A 58 4.76 -9.81 -1.85
CA LEU A 58 4.76 -11.10 -2.53
C LEU A 58 3.74 -11.14 -3.68
N MET A 59 2.51 -10.68 -3.43
CA MET A 59 1.48 -10.62 -4.47
C MET A 59 1.86 -9.64 -5.58
N PHE A 60 2.47 -8.52 -5.23
CA PHE A 60 2.87 -7.49 -6.17
C PHE A 60 3.92 -8.01 -7.15
N ASN A 61 4.95 -8.71 -6.64
CA ASN A 61 5.97 -9.33 -7.50
C ASN A 61 5.38 -10.44 -8.38
N ARG A 62 4.42 -11.22 -7.87
CA ARG A 62 3.77 -12.28 -8.67
C ARG A 62 2.87 -11.76 -9.77
N SER A 63 2.09 -10.72 -9.50
CA SER A 63 0.97 -10.33 -10.36
C SER A 63 1.23 -9.09 -11.21
N PHE A 64 2.07 -8.18 -10.74
CA PHE A 64 2.20 -6.85 -11.35
C PHE A 64 3.62 -6.56 -11.82
N MET A 65 4.63 -7.05 -11.09
CA MET A 65 6.04 -6.82 -11.40
C MET A 65 6.86 -8.13 -11.34
N PRO A 66 6.64 -9.05 -12.29
CA PRO A 66 7.46 -10.26 -12.39
C PRO A 66 8.87 -9.89 -12.84
N GLY A 67 9.87 -10.24 -12.04
CA GLY A 67 11.27 -9.87 -12.27
C GLY A 67 12.00 -9.60 -10.96
N LEU A 68 13.30 -9.31 -11.02
CA LEU A 68 14.10 -8.97 -9.86
C LEU A 68 13.74 -7.57 -9.35
N PHE A 69 13.55 -7.43 -8.04
CA PHE A 69 13.31 -6.11 -7.44
C PHE A 69 14.45 -5.13 -7.71
N ARG A 70 15.67 -5.65 -7.77
CA ARG A 70 16.89 -4.86 -7.97
C ARG A 70 17.00 -4.26 -9.37
N GLU A 71 16.34 -4.88 -10.34
CA GLU A 71 16.33 -4.45 -11.74
C GLU A 71 15.09 -3.60 -12.07
N ALA A 72 14.21 -3.38 -11.10
CA ALA A 72 12.99 -2.61 -11.31
C ALA A 72 13.32 -1.14 -11.64
N SER A 73 13.07 -0.76 -12.89
CA SER A 73 13.13 0.65 -13.31
C SER A 73 11.91 1.43 -12.81
N THR A 74 12.02 2.76 -12.79
CA THR A 74 10.89 3.64 -12.51
C THR A 74 9.70 3.34 -13.44
N ASP A 75 9.96 3.09 -14.72
CA ASP A 75 8.92 2.74 -15.70
C ASP A 75 8.26 1.39 -15.36
N SER A 76 9.04 0.40 -14.92
CA SER A 76 8.52 -0.91 -14.51
C SER A 76 7.56 -0.79 -13.32
N ILE A 77 7.85 0.13 -12.39
CA ILE A 77 6.98 0.41 -11.25
C ILE A 77 5.69 1.08 -11.72
N TRP A 78 5.78 2.07 -12.62
CA TRP A 78 4.59 2.72 -13.19
C TRP A 78 3.70 1.73 -13.94
N ASP A 79 4.27 0.86 -14.77
CA ASP A 79 3.54 -0.19 -15.47
C ASP A 79 2.83 -1.13 -14.50
N ALA A 80 3.49 -1.49 -13.39
CA ALA A 80 2.89 -2.32 -12.35
C ALA A 80 1.72 -1.61 -11.64
N VAL A 81 1.84 -0.31 -11.36
CA VAL A 81 0.75 0.50 -10.79
C VAL A 81 -0.43 0.64 -11.77
N ILE A 82 -0.17 0.88 -13.05
CA ILE A 82 -1.20 0.94 -14.09
C ILE A 82 -1.93 -0.41 -14.18
N LYS A 83 -1.21 -1.53 -14.13
CA LYS A 83 -1.82 -2.88 -14.09
C LYS A 83 -2.65 -3.10 -12.83
N LEU A 84 -2.20 -2.60 -11.67
CA LEU A 84 -2.95 -2.67 -10.42
C LEU A 84 -4.26 -1.87 -10.52
N GLU A 85 -4.18 -0.62 -10.98
CA GLU A 85 -5.33 0.27 -11.08
C GLU A 85 -6.35 -0.17 -12.13
N SER A 86 -5.89 -0.76 -13.24
CA SER A 86 -6.78 -1.33 -14.26
C SER A 86 -7.37 -2.70 -13.88
N SER A 87 -6.87 -3.34 -12.81
CA SER A 87 -7.36 -4.65 -12.39
C SER A 87 -8.79 -4.60 -11.83
N LYS A 88 -9.48 -5.74 -11.88
CA LYS A 88 -10.82 -5.94 -11.30
C LYS A 88 -10.83 -6.04 -9.76
N LEU A 89 -9.72 -5.75 -9.11
CA LEU A 89 -9.64 -5.75 -7.65
C LEU A 89 -10.52 -4.64 -7.08
N ALA A 90 -11.10 -4.90 -5.91
CA ALA A 90 -11.90 -3.91 -5.22
C ALA A 90 -11.04 -2.68 -4.81
N PRO A 91 -11.62 -1.46 -4.76
CA PRO A 91 -10.88 -0.24 -4.42
C PRO A 91 -10.09 -0.34 -3.11
N TRP A 92 -10.69 -0.93 -2.06
CA TRP A 92 -10.04 -1.12 -0.76
C TRP A 92 -8.84 -2.08 -0.83
N THR A 93 -8.85 -3.03 -1.77
CA THR A 93 -7.72 -3.94 -2.01
C THR A 93 -6.58 -3.20 -2.70
N LYS A 94 -6.88 -2.35 -3.68
CA LYS A 94 -5.89 -1.49 -4.37
C LYS A 94 -5.23 -0.52 -3.39
N GLN A 95 -6.04 0.13 -2.55
CA GLN A 95 -5.54 0.99 -1.46
C GLN A 95 -4.61 0.22 -0.52
N GLY A 96 -4.80 -1.08 -0.34
CA GLY A 96 -3.88 -1.94 0.42
C GLY A 96 -2.43 -1.88 -0.08
N TYR A 97 -2.21 -1.74 -1.39
CA TYR A 97 -0.88 -1.63 -1.99
C TYR A 97 -0.30 -0.21 -1.92
N THR A 98 -1.14 0.82 -1.95
CA THR A 98 -0.73 2.23 -2.06
C THR A 98 -0.78 3.02 -0.74
N SER A 99 -1.37 2.47 0.33
CA SER A 99 -1.64 3.12 1.63
C SER A 99 -0.41 3.44 2.50
N GLY A 100 0.74 3.70 1.89
CA GLY A 100 1.86 4.42 2.51
C GLY A 100 1.66 5.94 2.57
N GLN A 101 0.61 6.49 1.96
CA GLN A 101 0.30 7.91 2.03
C GLN A 101 -0.88 8.18 2.97
N SER A 102 -0.57 8.38 4.26
CA SER A 102 -1.41 9.19 5.13
C SER A 102 -0.90 10.64 5.10
N SER A 103 -1.82 11.53 4.74
CA SER A 103 -1.82 12.99 4.93
C SER A 103 -0.78 13.84 4.19
N GLY A 104 -0.96 13.97 2.87
CA GLY A 104 -0.65 15.20 2.14
C GLY A 104 -1.89 15.61 1.37
N SER A 105 -2.79 16.36 2.01
CA SER A 105 -3.95 16.96 1.35
C SER A 105 -3.47 17.96 0.31
N LEU A 106 -3.28 17.52 -0.93
CA LEU A 106 -3.37 18.39 -2.09
C LEU A 106 -4.87 18.68 -2.31
N SER A 107 -5.42 19.53 -1.45
CA SER A 107 -6.62 20.27 -1.81
C SER A 107 -6.20 21.27 -2.89
N PRO A 108 -6.79 21.21 -4.10
CA PRO A 108 -6.50 22.20 -5.11
C PRO A 108 -6.99 23.56 -4.61
N ALA A 109 -6.12 24.56 -4.73
CA ALA A 109 -6.46 25.95 -4.52
C ALA A 109 -7.60 26.33 -5.48
N SER A 110 -8.81 26.46 -4.94
CA SER A 110 -9.89 27.20 -5.59
C SER A 110 -9.67 28.69 -5.30
N GLY A 111 -8.73 29.29 -6.02
CA GLY A 111 -8.78 30.72 -6.31
C GLY A 111 -9.97 30.96 -7.23
N GLY A 112 -10.96 31.67 -6.73
CA GLY A 112 -12.16 32.06 -7.45
C GLY A 112 -12.54 33.46 -7.04
N ASP A 113 -11.70 34.39 -7.49
CA ASP A 113 -11.92 35.83 -7.49
C ASP A 113 -13.22 36.15 -8.27
N ARG A 114 -14.17 36.83 -7.65
CA ARG A 114 -15.26 37.55 -8.33
C ARG A 114 -15.75 38.67 -7.42
N SER A 115 -15.20 39.85 -7.72
CA SER A 115 -15.64 41.14 -7.27
C SER A 115 -17.06 41.49 -7.72
N ASP A 116 -17.62 42.42 -6.95
CA ASP A 116 -18.52 43.51 -7.31
C ASP A 116 -20.03 43.27 -7.50
N ASP A 117 -20.73 44.25 -6.93
CA ASP A 117 -22.07 44.76 -7.25
C ASP A 117 -23.29 43.94 -6.80
N ASP A 118 -23.90 44.41 -5.70
CA ASP A 118 -25.21 45.07 -5.85
C ASP A 118 -25.49 45.98 -4.64
N SER A 119 -25.37 47.29 -4.88
CA SER A 119 -26.04 48.30 -4.07
C SER A 119 -27.48 48.40 -4.56
N LEU A 120 -28.45 48.37 -3.64
CA LEU A 120 -29.63 49.25 -3.58
C LEU A 120 -30.72 48.54 -2.77
N ASP A 121 -30.97 49.03 -1.55
CA ASP A 121 -32.34 49.08 -1.07
C ASP A 121 -32.57 50.44 -0.39
N SER A 122 -33.27 51.29 -1.12
CA SER A 122 -33.83 52.54 -0.61
C SER A 122 -35.23 52.25 -0.10
N ALA A 123 -35.50 52.85 1.06
CA ALA A 123 -36.77 52.95 1.78
C ALA A 123 -38.02 53.14 0.89
N PRO A 124 -39.22 52.91 1.44
CA PRO A 124 -39.81 53.91 2.33
C PRO A 124 -40.08 53.46 3.78
#